data_AF-A0A924YTS7-F1
#
_entry.id   AF-A0A924YTS7-F1
#
_cell.length_a   1.000
_cell.length_b   1.000
_cell.length_c   1.000
_cell.angle_alpha   90.00
_cell.angle_beta   90.00
_cell.angle_gamma   90.00
#
_symmetry.space_group_name_H-M   'P 1'
#
loop_
_entity.id
_entity.type
_entity.pdbx_description
1 polymer ?
#
loop_
_entity_poly.entity_id
_entity_poly.type
_entity_poly.pdbx_seq_one_letter_code
_entity_poly.pdbx_strand_id
1 'polypeptide(L)'
;MPLFSAINWKPDELNAIAAIASAVAAMVALFVAALTAYYQRKSLQHAWESTSASMVTKFVDDWQTRHYRDCRKRFATQLLKVREIKAKDPQAEDFIKEIGIVDVPVLGFFENVAYLTRRGVLDQGMVWNKFFWELERYYIAITQPAKLIQEWRRGDQTTVYAELEWLYRNLLPYDRAQRKLAVDQGGPTASDMETFLKEESKLEILSS
;
A
#
# COMPACT_ATOMS: atom_id res chain seq x y z
N MET A 1 -64.31 -43.26 -23.51
CA MET A 1 -63.90 -43.61 -22.14
C MET A 1 -62.54 -44.29 -22.21
N PRO A 2 -61.42 -43.60 -21.94
CA PRO A 2 -60.12 -44.23 -22.01
C PRO A 2 -59.78 -44.95 -20.70
N LEU A 3 -59.20 -46.13 -20.86
CA LEU A 3 -58.59 -46.98 -19.84
C LEU A 3 -57.35 -46.27 -19.27
N PHE A 4 -57.40 -45.85 -18.01
CA PHE A 4 -56.17 -45.68 -17.23
C PHE A 4 -55.88 -47.02 -16.55
N SER A 5 -54.99 -47.81 -17.14
CA SER A 5 -54.41 -48.97 -16.45
C SER A 5 -53.57 -48.48 -15.28
N ALA A 6 -53.96 -48.82 -14.05
CA ALA A 6 -53.17 -48.52 -12.87
C ALA A 6 -51.82 -49.25 -12.96
N ILE A 7 -50.74 -48.50 -13.11
CA ILE A 7 -49.38 -49.04 -13.11
C ILE A 7 -49.07 -49.46 -11.66
N ASN A 8 -49.02 -50.76 -11.40
CA ASN A 8 -48.73 -51.33 -10.09
C ASN A 8 -47.21 -51.43 -9.88
N TRP A 9 -46.58 -50.31 -9.52
CA TRP A 9 -45.14 -50.23 -9.24
C TRP A 9 -44.78 -51.06 -8.00
N LYS A 10 -43.71 -51.85 -8.07
CA LYS A 10 -43.22 -52.58 -6.90
C LYS A 10 -42.50 -51.60 -5.94
N PRO A 11 -42.61 -51.78 -4.62
CA PRO A 11 -41.95 -50.90 -3.63
C PRO A 11 -40.44 -50.69 -3.88
N ASP A 12 -39.74 -51.72 -4.38
CA ASP A 12 -38.30 -51.66 -4.67
C ASP A 12 -37.96 -50.74 -5.85
N GLU A 13 -38.84 -50.63 -6.85
CA GLU A 13 -38.67 -49.75 -8.01
C GLU A 13 -38.84 -48.28 -7.61
N LEU A 14 -39.78 -47.99 -6.71
CA LEU A 14 -39.99 -46.63 -6.17
C LEU A 14 -38.77 -46.16 -5.35
N ASN A 15 -38.18 -47.05 -4.55
CA ASN A 15 -36.98 -46.75 -3.78
C ASN A 15 -35.77 -46.46 -4.69
N ALA A 16 -35.60 -47.24 -5.77
CA ALA A 16 -34.52 -47.00 -6.74
C ALA A 16 -34.68 -45.66 -7.47
N ILE A 17 -35.89 -45.31 -7.90
CA ILE A 17 -36.18 -44.02 -8.54
C ILE A 17 -35.91 -42.86 -7.58
N ALA A 18 -36.35 -42.98 -6.32
CA ALA A 18 -36.12 -41.96 -5.30
C ALA A 18 -34.61 -41.76 -5.01
N ALA A 19 -33.83 -42.85 -4.97
CA ALA A 19 -32.38 -42.78 -4.78
C ALA A 19 -31.67 -42.08 -5.95
N ILE A 20 -32.04 -42.40 -7.19
CA ILE A 20 -31.50 -41.73 -8.39
C ILE A 20 -31.88 -40.24 -8.38
N ALA A 21 -33.14 -39.92 -8.11
CA ALA A 21 -33.61 -38.53 -8.04
C ALA A 21 -32.85 -37.74 -6.96
N SER A 22 -32.63 -38.35 -5.79
CA SER A 22 -31.87 -37.73 -4.69
C SER A 22 -30.39 -37.52 -5.05
N ALA A 23 -29.77 -38.49 -5.73
CA ALA A 23 -28.40 -38.37 -6.19
C ALA A 23 -28.24 -37.25 -7.24
N VAL A 24 -29.18 -37.15 -8.18
CA VAL A 24 -29.21 -36.05 -9.18
C VAL A 24 -29.40 -34.70 -8.49
N ALA A 25 -30.36 -34.60 -7.56
CA ALA A 25 -30.59 -33.38 -6.80
C ALA A 25 -29.33 -32.94 -6.01
N ALA A 26 -28.64 -33.90 -5.37
CA ALA A 26 -27.39 -33.63 -4.67
C ALA A 26 -26.28 -33.13 -5.59
N MET A 27 -26.11 -33.74 -6.78
CA MET A 27 -25.13 -33.27 -7.78
C MET A 27 -25.43 -31.86 -8.26
N VAL A 28 -26.71 -31.57 -8.54
CA VAL A 28 -27.14 -30.21 -8.95
C VAL A 28 -26.87 -29.21 -7.82
N ALA A 29 -27.19 -29.55 -6.58
CA ALA A 29 -26.93 -28.69 -5.43
C ALA A 29 -25.44 -28.39 -5.25
N LEU A 30 -24.57 -29.40 -5.38
CA LEU A 30 -23.11 -29.23 -5.31
C LEU A 30 -22.59 -28.33 -6.43
N PHE A 31 -23.09 -28.52 -7.65
CA PHE A 31 -22.72 -27.67 -8.79
C PHE A 31 -23.13 -26.21 -8.57
N VAL A 32 -24.36 -25.97 -8.12
CA VAL A 32 -24.85 -24.61 -7.81
C VAL A 32 -24.04 -23.99 -6.66
N ALA A 33 -23.70 -24.76 -5.63
CA ALA A 33 -22.85 -24.28 -4.53
C ALA A 33 -21.45 -23.91 -5.02
N ALA A 34 -20.84 -24.71 -5.89
CA ALA A 34 -19.53 -24.43 -6.48
C ALA A 34 -19.55 -23.15 -7.34
N LEU A 35 -20.59 -22.98 -8.19
CA LEU A 35 -20.79 -21.76 -8.96
C LEU A 35 -20.96 -20.54 -8.04
N THR A 36 -21.80 -20.67 -7.01
CA THR A 36 -22.05 -19.58 -6.05
C THR A 36 -20.75 -19.17 -5.34
N ALA A 37 -19.96 -20.14 -4.87
CA ALA A 37 -18.67 -19.88 -4.23
C ALA A 37 -17.68 -19.20 -5.20
N TYR A 38 -17.66 -19.59 -6.47
CA TYR A 38 -16.84 -18.96 -7.50
C TYR A 38 -17.23 -17.48 -7.70
N TYR A 39 -18.52 -17.20 -7.90
CA TYR A 39 -19.01 -15.83 -8.08
C TYR A 39 -18.82 -14.96 -6.82
N GLN A 40 -19.02 -15.53 -5.62
CA GLN A 40 -18.75 -14.84 -4.36
C GLN A 40 -17.28 -14.44 -4.24
N ARG A 41 -16.34 -15.34 -4.56
CA ARG A 41 -14.91 -15.01 -4.57
C ARG A 41 -14.59 -13.86 -5.53
N LYS A 42 -15.14 -13.91 -6.74
CA LYS A 42 -14.96 -12.84 -7.73
C LYS A 42 -15.57 -11.50 -7.27
N SER A 43 -16.76 -11.54 -6.66
CA SER A 43 -17.39 -10.36 -6.10
C SER A 43 -16.60 -9.77 -4.93
N LEU A 44 -16.04 -10.62 -4.05
CA LEU A 44 -15.17 -10.19 -2.95
C LEU A 44 -13.89 -9.54 -3.48
N GLN A 45 -13.31 -10.08 -4.55
CA GLN A 45 -12.15 -9.48 -5.19
C GLN A 45 -12.48 -8.08 -5.73
N HIS A 46 -13.57 -7.91 -6.48
CA HIS A 46 -13.97 -6.59 -6.99
C HIS A 46 -14.32 -5.60 -5.87
N ALA A 47 -14.97 -6.07 -4.80
CA ALA A 47 -15.26 -5.25 -3.63
C ALA A 47 -13.96 -4.80 -2.94
N TRP A 48 -12.97 -5.69 -2.82
CA TRP A 48 -11.66 -5.37 -2.27
C TRP A 48 -10.89 -4.38 -3.15
N GLU A 49 -10.85 -4.59 -4.48
CA GLU A 49 -10.22 -3.69 -5.44
C GLU A 49 -10.82 -2.27 -5.36
N SER A 50 -12.15 -2.17 -5.31
CA SER A 50 -12.85 -0.89 -5.17
C SER A 50 -12.56 -0.22 -3.83
N THR A 51 -12.53 -1.00 -2.75
CA THR A 51 -12.22 -0.50 -1.40
C THR A 51 -10.79 0.03 -1.32
N SER A 52 -9.82 -0.73 -1.82
CA SER A 52 -8.42 -0.32 -1.92
C SER A 52 -8.27 0.96 -2.73
N ALA A 53 -8.91 1.04 -3.91
CA ALA A 53 -8.89 2.24 -4.75
C ALA A 53 -9.46 3.46 -4.02
N SER A 54 -10.58 3.31 -3.30
CA SER A 54 -11.18 4.39 -2.51
C SER A 54 -10.25 4.85 -1.39
N MET A 55 -9.58 3.92 -0.69
CA MET A 55 -8.62 4.27 0.36
C MET A 55 -7.39 4.98 -0.20
N VAL A 56 -6.83 4.50 -1.32
CA VAL A 56 -5.69 5.17 -1.98
C VAL A 56 -6.09 6.58 -2.42
N THR A 57 -7.27 6.76 -3.03
CA THR A 57 -7.78 8.09 -3.38
C THR A 57 -7.89 8.99 -2.15
N LYS A 58 -8.41 8.48 -1.03
CA LYS A 58 -8.46 9.23 0.22
C LYS A 58 -7.07 9.62 0.72
N PHE A 59 -6.09 8.73 0.68
CA PHE A 59 -4.71 9.07 1.05
C PHE A 59 -4.11 10.14 0.12
N VAL A 60 -4.43 10.09 -1.17
CA VAL A 60 -4.02 11.13 -2.12
C VAL A 60 -4.65 12.47 -1.73
N ASP A 61 -5.96 12.49 -1.47
CA ASP A 61 -6.67 13.71 -1.08
C ASP A 61 -6.12 14.28 0.23
N ASP A 62 -5.93 13.43 1.24
CA ASP A 62 -5.33 13.80 2.53
C ASP A 62 -3.93 14.38 2.33
N TRP A 63 -3.09 13.77 1.49
CA TRP A 63 -1.74 14.22 1.15
C TRP A 63 -1.69 15.60 0.46
N GLN A 64 -2.76 15.96 -0.25
CA GLN A 64 -2.89 17.26 -0.92
C GLN A 64 -3.52 18.34 -0.03
N THR A 65 -4.00 18.00 1.18
CA THR A 65 -4.54 19.00 2.10
C THR A 65 -3.48 20.04 2.47
N ARG A 66 -3.95 21.27 2.77
CA ARG A 66 -3.08 22.36 3.25
C ARG A 66 -2.19 21.93 4.41
N HIS A 67 -2.75 21.16 5.35
CA HIS A 67 -2.02 20.66 6.51
C HIS A 67 -0.80 19.81 6.09
N TYR A 68 -0.99 18.82 5.22
CA TYR A 68 0.11 17.96 4.78
C TYR A 68 1.12 18.72 3.91
N ARG A 69 0.67 19.66 3.08
CA ARG A 69 1.58 20.54 2.31
C ARG A 69 2.45 21.40 3.22
N ASP A 70 1.89 21.95 4.30
CA ASP A 70 2.65 22.72 5.31
C ASP A 70 3.64 21.83 6.08
N CYS A 71 3.27 20.58 6.39
CA CYS A 71 4.17 19.60 6.99
C CYS A 71 5.33 19.23 6.05
N ARG A 72 5.04 18.92 4.79
CA ARG A 72 6.04 18.62 3.75
C ARG A 72 7.01 19.77 3.54
N LYS A 73 6.49 21.01 3.46
CA LYS A 73 7.30 22.22 3.32
C LYS A 73 8.30 22.40 4.45
N ARG A 74 7.82 22.29 5.70
CA ARG A 74 8.67 22.40 6.90
C ARG A 74 9.73 21.31 6.92
N PHE A 75 9.32 20.07 6.66
CA PHE A 75 10.22 18.94 6.66
C PHE A 75 11.30 19.05 5.58
N ALA A 76 10.93 19.41 4.35
CA ALA A 76 11.88 19.61 3.26
C ALA A 76 12.90 20.73 3.55
N THR A 77 12.45 21.81 4.19
CA THR A 77 13.33 22.91 4.61
C THR A 77 14.36 22.43 5.63
N GLN A 78 13.96 21.59 6.59
CA GLN A 78 14.91 21.02 7.54
C GLN A 78 15.88 20.06 6.87
N LEU A 79 15.39 19.18 5.98
CA LEU A 79 16.25 18.24 5.24
C LEU A 79 17.29 18.97 4.36
N LEU A 80 16.94 20.12 3.78
CA LEU A 80 17.91 20.99 3.09
C LEU A 80 18.99 21.51 4.05
N LYS A 81 18.59 22.05 5.21
CA LYS A 81 19.54 22.53 6.22
C LYS A 81 20.50 21.43 6.68
N VAL A 82 20.00 20.21 6.88
CA VAL A 82 20.86 19.07 7.24
C VAL A 82 21.89 18.77 6.17
N ARG A 83 21.46 18.77 4.90
CA ARG A 83 22.36 18.52 3.78
C ARG A 83 23.43 19.59 3.69
N GLU A 84 23.07 20.86 3.86
CA GLU A 84 24.01 21.98 3.88
C GLU A 84 25.01 21.87 5.04
N ILE A 85 24.55 21.50 6.23
CA ILE A 85 25.40 21.31 7.40
C ILE A 85 26.34 20.13 7.20
N LYS A 86 25.83 18.96 6.80
CA LYS A 86 26.65 17.76 6.55
C LYS A 86 27.65 17.93 5.41
N ALA A 87 27.35 18.79 4.43
CA ALA A 87 28.30 19.13 3.38
C ALA A 87 29.48 19.97 3.89
N LYS A 88 29.26 20.81 4.91
CA LYS A 88 30.31 21.63 5.54
C LYS A 88 31.05 20.89 6.65
N ASP A 89 30.33 20.13 7.45
CA ASP A 89 30.83 19.34 8.57
C ASP A 89 30.16 17.95 8.58
N PRO A 90 30.85 16.92 8.06
CA PRO A 90 30.35 15.55 8.08
C PRO A 90 30.08 14.99 9.48
N GLN A 91 30.76 15.52 10.52
CA GLN A 91 30.66 15.05 11.91
C GLN A 91 29.59 15.78 12.73
N ALA A 92 28.93 16.80 12.19
CA ALA A 92 27.85 17.51 12.87
C ALA A 92 26.64 16.59 13.12
N GLU A 93 26.58 15.96 14.31
CA GLU A 93 25.47 15.09 14.75
C GLU A 93 24.45 15.82 15.62
N ASP A 94 24.85 16.89 16.31
CA ASP A 94 23.98 17.54 17.29
C ASP A 94 22.76 18.22 16.65
N PHE A 95 22.92 18.80 15.46
CA PHE A 95 21.80 19.38 14.70
C PHE A 95 20.79 18.32 14.23
N ILE A 96 21.22 17.07 14.04
CA ILE A 96 20.32 15.99 13.64
C ILE A 96 19.34 15.63 14.77
N LYS A 97 19.77 15.75 16.03
CA LYS A 97 18.91 15.49 17.20
C LYS A 97 17.78 16.51 17.32
N GLU A 98 17.96 17.72 16.80
CA GLU A 98 16.95 18.79 16.82
C GLU A 98 15.85 18.60 15.78
N ILE A 99 16.06 17.74 14.78
CA ILE A 99 15.02 17.29 13.84
C ILE A 99 14.17 16.27 14.58
N GLY A 100 13.39 16.81 15.50
CA GLY A 100 12.56 16.06 16.40
C GLY A 100 11.32 15.49 15.74
N ILE A 101 10.50 14.91 16.60
CA ILE A 101 9.17 14.33 16.36
C ILE A 101 8.18 15.34 15.72
N VAL A 102 8.54 16.62 15.58
CA VAL A 102 7.70 17.67 15.00
C VAL A 102 7.44 17.47 13.49
N ASP A 103 8.29 16.70 12.81
CA ASP A 103 8.18 16.40 11.36
C ASP A 103 7.63 14.99 11.07
N VAL A 104 7.11 14.33 12.12
CA VAL A 104 6.41 13.04 12.08
C VAL A 104 5.28 12.94 11.06
N PRO A 105 4.51 14.00 10.68
CA PRO A 105 3.36 13.79 9.82
C PRO A 105 3.69 13.19 8.44
N VAL A 106 4.81 13.61 7.83
CA VAL A 106 5.21 13.12 6.49
C VAL A 106 5.63 11.64 6.57
N LEU A 107 6.49 11.30 7.52
CA LEU A 107 6.96 9.92 7.68
C LEU A 107 5.87 9.01 8.26
N GLY A 108 5.05 9.52 9.17
CA GLY A 108 3.89 8.84 9.73
C GLY A 108 2.81 8.57 8.69
N PHE A 109 2.65 9.43 7.68
CA PHE A 109 1.82 9.16 6.52
C PHE A 109 2.33 7.92 5.76
N PHE A 110 3.63 7.90 5.40
CA PHE A 110 4.21 6.75 4.72
C PHE A 110 4.24 5.49 5.59
N GLU A 111 4.41 5.62 6.90
CA GLU A 111 4.30 4.50 7.85
C GLU A 111 2.90 3.88 7.83
N ASN A 112 1.85 4.70 7.80
CA ASN A 112 0.47 4.23 7.72
C ASN A 112 0.17 3.58 6.36
N VAL A 113 0.56 4.22 5.26
CA VAL A 113 0.46 3.64 3.91
C VAL A 113 1.20 2.30 3.86
N ALA A 114 2.40 2.23 4.43
CA ALA A 114 3.19 1.02 4.49
C ALA A 114 2.50 -0.10 5.28
N TYR A 115 2.02 0.22 6.48
CA TYR A 115 1.30 -0.72 7.33
C TYR A 115 0.09 -1.32 6.59
N LEU A 116 -0.77 -0.48 6.00
CA LEU A 116 -1.96 -0.95 5.29
C LEU A 116 -1.62 -1.73 4.02
N THR A 117 -0.55 -1.36 3.31
CA THR A 117 -0.05 -2.12 2.16
C THR A 117 0.43 -3.50 2.59
N ARG A 118 1.21 -3.58 3.67
CA ARG A 118 1.73 -4.85 4.21
C ARG A 118 0.61 -5.78 4.66
N ARG A 119 -0.50 -5.22 5.16
CA ARG A 119 -1.69 -5.97 5.56
C ARG A 119 -2.58 -6.39 4.39
N GLY A 120 -2.23 -6.04 3.15
CA GLY A 120 -3.03 -6.32 1.96
C GLY A 120 -4.33 -5.51 1.90
N VAL A 121 -4.41 -4.41 2.66
CA VAL A 121 -5.57 -3.50 2.62
C VAL A 121 -5.44 -2.55 1.42
N LEU A 122 -4.24 -2.06 1.17
CA LEU A 122 -3.93 -1.29 -0.03
C LEU A 122 -3.24 -2.19 -1.07
N ASP A 123 -3.68 -2.03 -2.32
CA ASP A 123 -3.02 -2.64 -3.47
C ASP A 123 -1.62 -2.02 -3.69
N GLN A 124 -0.61 -2.87 -3.78
CA GLN A 124 0.79 -2.45 -3.93
C GLN A 124 1.02 -1.67 -5.23
N GLY A 125 0.34 -2.05 -6.33
CA GLY A 125 0.46 -1.38 -7.62
C GLY A 125 -0.12 0.04 -7.59
N MET A 126 -1.27 0.22 -6.94
CA MET A 126 -1.87 1.53 -6.72
C MET A 126 -0.99 2.43 -5.85
N VAL A 127 -0.45 1.89 -4.75
CA VAL A 127 0.45 2.63 -3.87
C VAL A 127 1.74 3.02 -4.59
N TRP A 128 2.33 2.11 -5.36
CA TRP A 128 3.49 2.40 -6.19
C TRP A 128 3.19 3.56 -7.14
N ASN A 129 2.11 3.45 -7.91
CA ASN A 129 1.74 4.44 -8.92
C ASN A 129 1.45 5.83 -8.33
N LYS A 130 0.95 5.90 -7.09
CA LYS A 130 0.54 7.18 -6.47
C LYS A 130 1.60 7.82 -5.59
N PHE A 131 2.47 7.03 -4.95
CA PHE A 131 3.31 7.53 -3.86
C PHE A 131 4.79 7.17 -3.99
N PHE A 132 5.18 6.28 -4.90
CA PHE A 132 6.57 5.81 -4.93
C PHE A 132 7.57 6.94 -5.26
N TRP A 133 7.18 7.87 -6.13
CA TRP A 133 8.06 8.98 -6.53
C TRP A 133 8.47 9.86 -5.35
N GLU A 134 7.53 10.21 -4.47
CA GLU A 134 7.76 10.95 -3.23
C GLU A 134 8.43 10.08 -2.18
N LEU A 135 7.95 8.83 -2.00
CA LEU A 135 8.47 7.89 -1.01
C LEU A 135 9.97 7.67 -1.20
N GLU A 136 10.40 7.38 -2.43
CA GLU A 136 11.81 7.13 -2.76
C GLU A 136 12.68 8.33 -2.38
N ARG A 137 12.23 9.55 -2.71
CA ARG A 137 12.97 10.78 -2.42
C ARG A 137 13.01 11.07 -0.92
N TYR A 138 11.89 11.00 -0.23
CA TYR A 138 11.87 11.18 1.23
C TYR A 138 12.73 10.14 1.93
N TYR A 139 12.63 8.87 1.52
CA TYR A 139 13.45 7.79 2.08
C TYR A 139 14.95 8.04 1.90
N ILE A 140 15.38 8.44 0.70
CA ILE A 140 16.77 8.78 0.45
C ILE A 140 17.18 10.03 1.24
N ALA A 141 16.32 11.04 1.35
CA ALA A 141 16.62 12.26 2.09
C ALA A 141 16.86 12.01 3.59
N ILE A 142 16.09 11.11 4.20
CA ILE A 142 16.23 10.78 5.63
C ILE A 142 17.35 9.78 5.89
N THR A 143 17.65 8.89 4.95
CA THR A 143 18.75 7.92 5.10
C THR A 143 20.10 8.49 4.69
N GLN A 144 20.12 9.49 3.80
CA GLN A 144 21.34 10.08 3.24
C GLN A 144 21.24 11.62 3.09
N PRO A 145 22.24 12.38 3.58
CA PRO A 145 23.45 11.93 4.28
C PRO A 145 23.25 11.67 5.78
N ALA A 146 22.08 12.00 6.32
CA ALA A 146 21.88 12.20 7.76
C ALA A 146 21.63 10.94 8.58
N LYS A 147 21.22 9.83 7.94
CA LYS A 147 20.84 8.57 8.61
C LYS A 147 19.84 8.78 9.77
N LEU A 148 18.86 9.67 9.58
CA LEU A 148 17.89 10.08 10.63
C LEU A 148 17.18 8.90 11.29
N ILE A 149 16.82 7.86 10.52
CA ILE A 149 16.19 6.65 11.07
C ILE A 149 17.09 5.98 12.12
N GLN A 150 18.40 5.93 11.89
CA GLN A 150 19.35 5.31 12.84
C GLN A 150 19.47 6.16 14.11
N GLU A 151 19.45 7.49 13.95
CA GLU A 151 19.48 8.45 15.06
C GLU A 151 18.23 8.35 15.93
N TRP A 152 17.05 8.28 15.33
CA TRP A 152 15.78 8.13 16.07
C TRP A 152 15.61 6.77 16.73
N ARG A 153 16.29 5.73 16.25
CA ARG A 153 16.29 4.39 16.87
C ARG A 153 17.31 4.25 18.00
N ARG A 154 18.09 5.28 18.34
CA ARG A 154 19.02 5.22 19.49
C ARG A 154 18.22 4.96 20.78
N GLY A 155 18.61 3.95 21.55
CA GLY A 155 17.91 3.49 22.75
C GLY A 155 17.00 2.29 22.49
N ASP A 156 15.81 2.26 23.09
CA ASP A 156 14.89 1.09 23.05
C ASP A 156 13.91 1.08 21.86
N GLN A 157 13.88 2.16 21.05
CA GLN A 157 12.88 2.36 20.00
C GLN A 157 13.28 1.76 18.65
N THR A 158 13.53 0.44 18.62
CA THR A 158 14.07 -0.25 17.44
C THR A 158 13.14 -0.29 16.22
N THR A 159 11.83 -0.10 16.41
CA THR A 159 10.81 -0.27 15.37
C THR A 159 10.33 1.04 14.73
N VAL A 160 10.90 2.18 15.10
CA VAL A 160 10.49 3.48 14.55
C VAL A 160 10.69 3.48 13.03
N TYR A 161 9.62 3.74 12.29
CA TYR A 161 9.57 3.72 10.82
C TYR A 161 9.93 2.39 10.16
N ALA A 162 9.69 1.27 10.85
CA ALA A 162 9.98 -0.05 10.30
C ALA A 162 9.07 -0.40 9.11
N GLU A 163 7.80 0.05 9.12
CA GLU A 163 6.90 -0.22 7.99
C GLU A 163 7.31 0.61 6.77
N LEU A 164 7.68 1.88 6.94
CA LEU A 164 8.18 2.73 5.86
C LEU A 164 9.41 2.11 5.18
N GLU A 165 10.39 1.63 5.96
CA GLU A 165 11.53 0.89 5.43
C GLU A 165 11.10 -0.36 4.66
N TRP A 166 10.15 -1.12 5.20
CA TRP A 166 9.59 -2.29 4.54
C TRP A 166 8.95 -1.89 3.20
N LEU A 167 8.13 -0.83 3.16
CA LEU A 167 7.45 -0.38 1.96
C LEU A 167 8.46 0.03 0.88
N TYR A 168 9.47 0.83 1.22
CA TYR A 168 10.52 1.22 0.28
C TYR A 168 11.23 -0.01 -0.30
N ARG A 169 11.64 -0.96 0.55
CA ARG A 169 12.35 -2.17 0.12
C ARG A 169 11.49 -3.08 -0.77
N ASN A 170 10.18 -3.10 -0.59
CA ASN A 170 9.26 -3.90 -1.40
C ASN A 170 8.86 -3.20 -2.71
N LEU A 171 8.72 -1.87 -2.70
CA LEU A 171 8.36 -1.11 -3.90
C LEU A 171 9.55 -0.84 -4.81
N LEU A 172 10.78 -0.77 -4.29
CA LEU A 172 11.95 -0.49 -5.12
C LEU A 172 12.15 -1.54 -6.23
N PRO A 173 12.21 -2.87 -5.95
CA PRO A 173 12.31 -3.86 -7.03
C PRO A 173 11.14 -3.80 -8.00
N TYR A 174 9.94 -3.50 -7.50
CA TYR A 174 8.74 -3.36 -8.32
C TYR A 174 8.88 -2.19 -9.30
N ASP A 175 9.28 -1.00 -8.83
CA ASP A 175 9.51 0.17 -9.68
C ASP A 175 10.57 -0.10 -10.76
N ARG A 176 11.67 -0.73 -10.37
CA ARG A 176 12.77 -1.04 -11.29
C ARG A 176 12.36 -2.04 -12.35
N ALA A 177 11.55 -3.04 -11.99
CA ALA A 177 10.94 -3.95 -12.95
C ALA A 177 10.03 -3.20 -13.94
N GLN A 178 9.18 -2.28 -13.46
CA GLN A 178 8.29 -1.48 -14.32
C GLN A 178 9.08 -0.58 -15.29
N ARG A 179 10.20 -0.02 -14.84
CA ARG A 179 11.09 0.84 -15.65
C ARG A 179 12.10 0.08 -16.51
N LYS A 180 12.16 -1.25 -16.39
CA LYS A 180 13.18 -2.12 -17.03
C LYS A 180 14.61 -1.71 -16.66
N LEU A 181 14.83 -1.36 -15.40
CA LEU A 181 16.13 -0.99 -14.84
C LEU A 181 16.62 -2.05 -13.85
N ALA A 182 17.93 -2.13 -13.64
CA ALA A 182 18.48 -2.89 -12.52
C ALA A 182 18.13 -2.23 -11.18
N VAL A 183 18.11 -3.03 -10.10
CA VAL A 183 17.67 -2.55 -8.76
C VAL A 183 18.57 -1.44 -8.21
N ASP A 184 19.85 -1.49 -8.53
CA ASP A 184 20.89 -0.53 -8.15
C ASP A 184 20.96 0.71 -9.05
N GLN A 185 20.19 0.73 -10.14
CA GLN A 185 20.14 1.84 -11.10
C GLN A 185 18.87 2.69 -10.91
N GLY A 186 18.83 3.88 -11.51
CA GLY A 186 17.60 4.69 -11.60
C GLY A 186 17.12 5.38 -10.32
N GLY A 187 17.93 5.38 -9.25
CA GLY A 187 17.67 6.16 -8.05
C GLY A 187 17.88 7.66 -8.28
N PRO A 188 17.22 8.53 -7.49
CA PRO A 188 17.45 9.97 -7.51
C PRO A 188 18.92 10.34 -7.30
N THR A 189 19.44 11.20 -8.16
CA THR A 189 20.79 11.77 -7.99
C THR A 189 20.80 12.82 -6.86
N ALA A 190 22.00 13.25 -6.44
CA ALA A 190 22.11 14.34 -5.46
C ALA A 190 21.43 15.63 -5.94
N SER A 191 21.54 15.94 -7.24
CA SER A 191 20.88 17.10 -7.87
C SER A 191 19.36 16.96 -7.90
N ASP A 192 18.85 15.76 -8.20
CA ASP A 192 17.39 15.50 -8.17
C ASP A 192 16.83 15.70 -6.76
N MET A 193 17.58 15.23 -5.76
CA MET A 193 17.21 15.39 -4.37
C MET A 193 17.20 16.85 -3.92
N GLU A 194 18.19 17.64 -4.34
CA GLU A 194 18.21 19.07 -4.05
C GLU A 194 17.04 19.80 -4.73
N THR A 195 16.76 19.48 -5.98
CA THR A 195 15.63 20.04 -6.74
C THR A 195 14.30 19.72 -6.06
N PHE A 196 14.08 18.44 -5.74
CA PHE A 196 12.89 17.99 -5.05
C PHE A 196 12.68 18.72 -3.72
N LEU A 197 13.69 18.76 -2.85
CA LEU A 197 13.55 19.39 -1.54
C LEU A 197 13.33 20.91 -1.67
N LYS A 198 13.94 21.56 -2.67
CA LYS A 198 13.68 22.98 -2.98
C LYS A 198 12.25 23.21 -3.44
N GLU A 199 11.71 22.35 -4.30
CA GLU A 199 10.30 22.43 -4.72
C GLU A 199 9.34 22.19 -3.55
N GLU A 200 9.58 21.15 -2.75
CA GLU A 200 8.79 20.86 -1.55
C GLU A 200 8.82 22.02 -0.55
N SER A 201 9.98 22.65 -0.35
CA SER A 201 10.13 23.83 0.54
C SER A 201 9.36 25.07 0.07
N LYS A 202 8.96 25.09 -1.21
CA LYS A 202 8.24 26.19 -1.84
C LYS A 202 6.77 25.86 -2.10
N LEU A 203 6.26 24.71 -1.64
CA LEU A 203 4.85 24.37 -1.83
C LEU A 203 3.95 25.54 -1.40
N GLU A 204 3.32 26.16 -2.40
CA GLU A 204 2.42 27.27 -2.17
C GLU A 204 1.11 26.75 -1.59
N ILE A 205 0.64 27.41 -0.54
CA ILE A 205 -0.70 27.22 -0.04
C ILE A 205 -1.62 27.82 -1.11
N LEU A 206 -2.17 26.99 -1.98
CA LEU A 206 -3.28 27.41 -2.83
C LEU A 206 -4.43 27.73 -1.87
N SER A 207 -4.70 29.01 -1.68
CA SER A 207 -5.90 29.49 -0.99
C SER A 207 -7.08 29.22 -1.92
N SER A 208 -7.71 28.06 -1.76
CA SER A 208 -9.07 27.81 -2.22
C SER A 208 -10.06 28.56 -1.34
#